data_AF-A0A4R1R5S1-F1
#
_entry.id   AF-A0A4R1R5S1-F1
#
_cell.length_a   1.000
_cell.length_b   1.000
_cell.length_c   1.000
_cell.angle_alpha   90.00
_cell.angle_beta   90.00
_cell.angle_gamma   90.00
#
_symmetry.space_group_name_H-M   'P 1'
#
loop_
_entity.id
_entity.type
_entity.pdbx_description
1 polymer ?
#
loop_
_entity_poly.entity_id
_entity_poly.type
_entity_poly.pdbx_seq_one_letter_code
_entity_poly.pdbx_strand_id
1 'polypeptide(L)' 'MEKVILAEEIRTESPLLFEKLSDLLKEIPMEFLPHREFKKKVSEAKFVVRTGEVIPYANMILVSGVKTLFR' A
#
# COMPACT_ATOMS: atom_id res chain seq x y z
N MET A 1 -4.41 -11.17 3.23
CA MET A 1 -4.20 -10.00 2.36
C MET A 1 -3.70 -10.51 1.03
N GLU A 2 -4.34 -10.09 -0.07
CA GLU A 2 -3.99 -10.56 -1.42
C GLU A 2 -2.91 -9.70 -2.06
N LYS A 3 -3.00 -8.38 -1.88
CA LYS A 3 -1.99 -7.42 -2.32
C LYS A 3 -2.03 -6.14 -1.51
N VAL A 4 -1.01 -5.32 -1.68
CA VAL A 4 -0.93 -3.94 -1.18
C VAL A 4 -0.76 -3.00 -2.36
N ILE A 5 -1.44 -1.85 -2.33
CA ILE A 5 -1.22 -0.76 -3.27
C ILE A 5 -0.52 0.39 -2.54
N LEU A 6 0.56 0.91 -3.13
CA LEU A 6 1.35 2.03 -2.62
C LEU A 6 1.42 3.15 -3.67
N ALA A 7 1.69 4.38 -3.22
CA ALA A 7 2.06 5.45 -4.13
C ALA A 7 3.49 5.22 -4.66
N GLU A 8 3.74 5.41 -5.96
CA GLU A 8 5.05 5.24 -6.59
C GLU A 8 6.13 6.14 -5.96
N GLU A 9 5.74 7.35 -5.58
CA GLU A 9 6.58 8.38 -4.99
C GLU A 9 7.20 7.95 -3.65
N ILE A 10 6.66 6.92 -2.97
CA ILE A 10 7.27 6.38 -1.75
C ILE A 10 8.73 5.93 -1.97
N ARG A 11 9.07 5.49 -3.20
CA ARG A 11 10.41 5.00 -3.54
C ARG A 11 11.45 6.13 -3.58
N THR A 12 11.04 7.34 -3.94
CA THR A 12 11.93 8.50 -4.06
C THR A 12 11.86 9.40 -2.84
N GLU A 13 10.66 9.62 -2.31
CA GLU A 13 10.39 10.57 -1.23
C GLU A 13 10.52 9.96 0.16
N SER A 14 10.44 8.63 0.28
CA SER A 14 10.55 7.93 1.57
C SER A 14 11.21 6.54 1.44
N PRO A 15 12.44 6.48 0.90
CA PRO A 15 13.12 5.22 0.59
C PRO A 15 13.30 4.31 1.82
N LEU A 16 13.59 4.87 2.99
CA LEU A 16 13.74 4.09 4.23
C LEU A 16 12.43 3.44 4.67
N LEU A 17 11.29 4.10 4.45
CA LEU A 17 9.98 3.51 4.72
C LEU A 17 9.68 2.42 3.69
N PHE A 18 10.00 2.68 2.42
CA PHE A 18 9.83 1.71 1.34
C PHE A 18 10.64 0.42 1.58
N GLU A 19 11.89 0.52 2.03
CA GLU A 19 12.72 -0.63 2.40
C GLU A 19 12.10 -1.44 3.55
N LYS A 20 11.65 -0.77 4.61
CA LYS A 20 10.97 -1.42 5.75
C LYS A 20 9.70 -2.15 5.32
N LEU A 21 8.88 -1.52 4.46
CA LEU A 21 7.66 -2.14 3.94
C LEU A 21 7.98 -3.31 3.01
N SER A 22 9.03 -3.18 2.18
CA SER A 22 9.50 -4.23 1.26
C SER A 22 9.92 -5.48 2.02
N ASP A 23 10.64 -5.33 3.13
CA ASP A 23 11.03 -6.44 4.00
C ASP A 23 9.83 -7.04 4.74
N LEU A 24 8.99 -6.20 5.36
CA LEU A 24 7.82 -6.62 6.13
C LEU A 24 6.79 -7.37 5.28
N LEU A 25 6.62 -6.97 4.02
CA LEU A 25 5.57 -7.47 3.12
C LEU A 25 6.16 -8.31 1.97
N LYS A 26 7.37 -8.85 2.11
CA LYS A 26 8.10 -9.56 1.04
C LYS A 26 7.34 -10.71 0.35
N GLU A 27 6.38 -11.32 1.03
CA GLU A 27 5.55 -12.43 0.50
C GLU A 27 4.22 -11.95 -0.10
N ILE A 28 3.96 -10.64 -0.09
CA ILE A 28 2.71 -10.05 -0.51
C ILE A 28 2.96 -9.20 -1.77
N PRO A 29 2.23 -9.46 -2.87
CA PRO A 29 2.32 -8.64 -4.07
C PRO A 29 2.11 -7.15 -3.76
N MET A 30 3.02 -6.31 -4.27
CA MET A 30 2.94 -4.86 -4.17
C MET A 30 2.65 -4.25 -5.54
N GLU A 31 1.56 -3.51 -5.64
CA GLU A 31 1.20 -2.68 -6.78
C GLU A 31 1.56 -1.23 -6.47
N PHE A 32 2.07 -0.51 -7.47
CA PHE A 32 2.44 0.89 -7.33
C PHE A 32 1.65 1.70 -8.35
N LEU A 33 1.15 2.85 -7.91
CA LEU A 33 0.44 3.80 -8.75
C LEU A 33 0.91 5.22 -8.42
N PRO A 34 0.83 6.17 -9.37
CA PRO A 34 1.06 7.58 -9.04
C PRO A 34 0.13 8.04 -7.91
N HIS A 35 0.61 8.90 -7.00
CA HIS A 35 -0.16 9.37 -5.84
C HIS A 35 -1.53 9.95 -6.21
N ARG A 36 -1.63 10.59 -7.39
CA ARG A 36 -2.90 11.12 -7.88
C ARG A 36 -3.94 10.02 -8.13
N GLU A 37 -3.52 8.89 -8.69
CA GLU A 37 -4.40 7.75 -8.96
C GLU A 37 -4.63 6.92 -7.68
N PHE A 38 -3.63 6.82 -6.79
CA PHE A 38 -3.78 6.26 -5.45
C PHE A 38 -4.92 6.96 -4.68
N LYS A 39 -4.95 8.30 -4.67
CA LYS A 39 -6.02 9.07 -3.99
C LYS A 39 -7.41 8.78 -4.56
N LYS A 40 -7.53 8.55 -5.87
CA LYS A 40 -8.82 8.16 -6.46
C LYS A 40 -9.27 6.80 -5.91
N LYS A 41 -8.36 5.82 -5.85
CA LYS A 41 -8.65 4.50 -5.28
C LYS A 41 -9.02 4.52 -3.80
N VAL A 42 -8.51 5.47 -3.01
CA VAL A 42 -8.90 5.62 -1.60
C VAL A 42 -10.42 5.78 -1.44
N SER A 43 -11.10 6.43 -2.40
CA SER A 43 -12.56 6.58 -2.36
C SER A 43 -13.34 5.26 -2.51
N GLU A 44 -12.70 4.21 -3.03
CA GLU A 44 -13.27 2.86 -3.15
C GLU A 44 -13.08 2.03 -1.87
N ALA A 45 -12.26 2.50 -0.92
CA ALA A 45 -11.96 1.79 0.31
C ALA A 45 -13.20 1.66 1.21
N LYS A 46 -13.35 0.49 1.85
CA LYS A 46 -14.44 0.26 2.81
C LYS A 46 -14.34 1.13 4.06
N PHE A 47 -13.11 1.42 4.49
CA PHE A 47 -12.81 2.32 5.58
C PHE A 47 -11.37 2.84 5.42
N VAL A 48 -11.06 3.94 6.11
CA VAL A 48 -9.72 4.54 6.15
C VAL A 48 -9.26 4.62 7.59
N VAL A 49 -8.09 4.05 7.87
CA VAL A 49 -7.41 4.22 9.17
C VAL A 49 -6.47 5.41 9.04
N ARG A 50 -6.78 6.50 9.75
CA ARG A 50 -5.93 7.69 9.79
C ARG A 50 -5.00 7.60 11.00
N THR A 51 -3.70 7.66 10.76
CA THR A 51 -2.66 7.66 11.82
C THR A 51 -2.14 9.08 12.07
N GLY A 52 -1.27 9.23 13.07
CA GLY A 52 -0.50 10.46 13.31
C GLY A 52 0.84 10.51 12.56
N GLU A 53 1.02 9.68 11.54
CA GLU A 53 2.26 9.63 10.76
C GLU A 53 2.45 10.92 9.95
N VAL A 54 3.70 11.40 9.91
CA VAL A 54 4.10 12.64 9.23
C VAL A 54 5.09 12.39 8.09
N ILE A 55 5.58 11.16 7.92
CA ILE A 55 6.44 10.76 6.80
C ILE A 55 5.66 10.87 5.47
N PRO A 56 6.21 11.52 4.44
CA PRO A 56 5.59 11.60 3.12
C PRO A 56 5.23 10.23 2.55
N TYR A 57 4.06 10.14 1.90
CA TYR A 57 3.61 8.91 1.22
C TYR A 57 3.53 7.65 2.10
N ALA A 58 3.43 7.82 3.43
CA ALA A 58 3.17 6.74 4.38
C ALA A 58 1.69 6.28 4.37
N ASN A 59 1.19 5.96 3.18
CA ASN A 59 -0.17 5.48 2.95
C ASN A 59 -0.13 4.18 2.17
N MET A 60 -1.04 3.26 2.48
CA MET A 60 -1.18 2.00 1.76
C MET A 60 -2.65 1.59 1.70
N ILE A 61 -3.05 0.94 0.61
CA ILE A 61 -4.37 0.28 0.51
C ILE A 61 -4.15 -1.22 0.67
N LEU A 62 -4.82 -1.81 1.65
CA LEU A 62 -4.83 -3.25 1.88
C LEU A 62 -5.97 -3.87 1.06
N VAL A 63 -5.63 -4.76 0.14
CA VAL A 63 -6.63 -5.47 -0.66
C VAL A 63 -6.84 -6.86 -0.06
N SER A 64 -8.04 -7.08 0.45
CA SER A 64 -8.46 -8.41 0.91
C SER A 64 -8.80 -9.28 -0.29
N GLY A 65 -8.47 -10.56 -0.19
CA GLY A 65 -8.81 -11.60 -1.15
C GLY A 65 -9.26 -12.86 -0.42
N VAL A 66 -9.71 -13.84 -1.19
CA VAL A 66 -10.15 -15.13 -0.64
C VAL A 66 -9.01 -16.14 -0.79
N LYS A 67 -8.62 -16.80 0.30
CA LYS A 67 -7.80 -18.02 0.23
C LYS A 67 -8.71 -19.16 -0.23
N THR A 68 -9.01 -19.23 -1.52
CA THR A 68 -9.67 -20.41 -2.06
C THR A 68 -8.61 -21.53 -2.07
N LEU A 69 -8.87 -22.61 -1.33
CA LEU A 69 -8.03 -23.81 -1.15
C LEU A 69 -7.81 -24.65 -2.44
N PHE A 70 -8.00 -24.05 -3.61
CA PHE A 70 -7.79 -24.68 -4.91
C PHE A 70 -6.74 -23.90 -5.67
N ARG A 71 -5.48 -24.23 -5.43
CA ARG A 71 -4.38 -23.93 -6.35
C ARG A 71 -3.36 -25.05 -6.30
#